data_AF-A0A661K593-F1
#
_entry.id   AF-A0A661K593-F1
#
_cell.length_a   1.000
_cell.length_b   1.000
_cell.length_c   1.000
_cell.angle_alpha   90.00
_cell.angle_beta   90.00
_cell.angle_gamma   90.00
#
_symmetry.space_group_name_H-M   'P 1'
#
loop_
_entity.id
_entity.type
_entity.pdbx_description
1 polymer ?
#
loop_
_entity_poly.entity_id
_entity_poly.type
_entity_poly.pdbx_seq_one_letter_code
_entity_poly.pdbx_strand_id
1 'polypeptide(L)'
;MVSSHRTKGGRKMILPRGKAFYENLRTSFVNFNEFLLTLKEESFTGYVRLAFWDYEGVLFLEEGEIVNALEEARGRRRGGTEAVRDIMARAKSDREGKIDAYILSPELVTLLSTLPHHEPFYTDLSTEFANFKGLLEKLRREVFTGYITVELTGGKGEGMIFLQDGEPIEVLLEREGGGGLRGVEELERMVEEVQVEGAVLNVYRSAEGTEGRERAEERLEEALDLFQQLFAETRKLIDSLAKKEGTFEESFHKARVDLADSYPFLDPFMGELKHQEGRFFLSGDVNPNEFVKGVGEAYDLALEKVPLKASKEELYEELRKVLKPFLDERAEELERLGFNEVLTELKP
;
A
#
# COMPACT_ATOMS: atom_id res chain seq x y z
N MET A 1 37.47 5.52 -27.53
CA MET A 1 37.76 5.82 -26.11
C MET A 1 37.14 7.17 -25.80
N VAL A 2 35.91 7.19 -25.29
CA VAL A 2 35.33 8.38 -24.67
C VAL A 2 34.82 7.94 -23.33
N SER A 3 35.43 8.53 -22.31
CA SER A 3 35.41 8.13 -20.93
C SER A 3 34.04 8.38 -20.32
N SER A 4 33.32 7.32 -19.98
CA SER A 4 32.19 7.36 -19.06
C SER A 4 32.72 7.73 -17.67
N HIS A 5 32.72 9.02 -17.34
CA HIS A 5 32.93 9.48 -15.98
C HIS A 5 31.59 9.35 -15.24
N ARG A 6 31.38 8.17 -14.63
CA ARG A 6 30.44 8.01 -13.51
C ARG A 6 30.90 8.93 -12.38
N THR A 7 30.20 10.03 -12.16
CA THR A 7 30.28 10.80 -10.92
C THR A 7 29.59 10.01 -9.81
N LYS A 8 30.36 9.67 -8.78
CA LYS A 8 29.88 9.10 -7.52
C LYS A 8 28.99 10.13 -6.79
N GLY A 9 27.81 9.71 -6.35
CA GLY A 9 27.18 10.23 -5.12
C GLY A 9 26.07 11.28 -5.22
N GLY A 10 25.29 11.34 -6.30
CA GLY A 10 24.00 12.05 -6.33
C GLY A 10 22.89 11.06 -6.71
N ARG A 11 21.95 10.77 -5.81
CA ARG A 11 20.87 9.80 -6.03
C ARG A 11 19.76 10.46 -6.83
N LYS A 12 19.85 10.42 -8.16
CA LYS A 12 18.84 10.95 -9.09
C LYS A 12 17.41 10.65 -8.59
N MET A 13 16.56 11.67 -8.61
CA MET A 13 15.17 11.56 -8.19
C MET A 13 14.40 10.73 -9.23
N ILE A 14 13.80 9.63 -8.78
CA ILE A 14 13.02 8.72 -9.63
C ILE A 14 11.55 9.12 -9.46
N LEU A 15 10.91 9.53 -10.55
CA LEU A 15 9.49 9.81 -10.61
C LEU A 15 8.92 9.15 -11.87
N PRO A 16 7.71 8.58 -11.79
CA PRO A 16 7.05 8.00 -12.96
C PRO A 16 6.77 9.09 -13.99
N ARG A 17 7.15 8.84 -15.23
CA ARG A 17 6.83 9.66 -16.40
C ARG A 17 5.48 9.23 -16.94
N GLY A 18 4.47 10.04 -16.62
CA GLY A 18 3.17 9.94 -17.28
C GLY A 18 3.21 10.39 -18.73
N LYS A 19 2.05 10.79 -19.26
CA LYS A 19 1.99 11.39 -20.60
C LYS A 19 2.69 12.74 -20.57
N ALA A 20 3.72 12.91 -21.39
CA ALA A 20 4.35 14.19 -21.64
C ALA A 20 3.30 15.23 -22.07
N PHE A 21 3.17 16.30 -21.29
CA PHE A 21 2.39 17.47 -21.66
C PHE A 21 3.26 18.50 -22.37
N TYR A 22 4.40 18.79 -21.75
CA TYR A 22 5.49 19.57 -22.33
C TYR A 22 6.82 18.88 -22.02
N GLU A 23 7.74 18.84 -22.99
CA GLU A 23 9.07 18.28 -22.78
C GLU A 23 10.14 19.11 -23.47
N ASN A 24 11.34 19.10 -22.91
CA ASN A 24 12.54 19.74 -23.48
C ASN A 24 12.40 21.26 -23.67
N LEU A 25 11.56 21.92 -22.87
CA LEU A 25 11.50 23.38 -22.84
C LEU A 25 12.75 23.92 -22.14
N ARG A 26 13.36 24.99 -22.65
CA ARG A 26 14.55 25.60 -22.03
C ARG A 26 14.17 26.85 -21.25
N THR A 27 14.75 27.03 -20.06
CA THR A 27 14.56 28.25 -19.25
C THR A 27 15.09 29.51 -19.94
N SER A 28 15.97 29.37 -20.93
CA SER A 28 16.40 30.47 -21.80
C SER A 28 15.29 31.06 -22.69
N PHE A 29 14.23 30.31 -22.98
CA PHE A 29 13.15 30.70 -23.90
C PHE A 29 11.78 30.80 -23.22
N VAL A 30 11.59 30.08 -22.11
CA VAL A 30 10.31 30.02 -21.40
C VAL A 30 10.39 30.85 -20.11
N ASN A 31 9.44 31.77 -19.93
CA ASN A 31 9.22 32.39 -18.63
C ASN A 31 8.46 31.39 -17.74
N PHE A 32 9.13 30.89 -16.70
CA PHE A 32 8.58 29.85 -15.84
C PHE A 32 7.29 30.25 -15.12
N ASN A 33 7.12 31.54 -14.77
CA ASN A 33 5.89 32.01 -14.13
C ASN A 33 4.71 31.98 -15.11
N GLU A 34 4.92 32.46 -16.34
CA GLU A 34 3.89 32.42 -17.39
C GLU A 34 3.54 30.97 -17.75
N PHE A 35 4.54 30.09 -17.78
CA PHE A 35 4.33 28.65 -17.96
C PHE A 35 3.41 28.06 -16.88
N LEU A 36 3.67 28.35 -15.60
CA LEU A 36 2.80 27.89 -14.51
C LEU A 36 1.39 28.51 -14.57
N LEU A 37 1.26 29.76 -15.03
CA LEU A 37 -0.05 30.38 -15.25
C LEU A 37 -0.83 29.66 -16.35
N THR A 38 -0.17 29.30 -17.46
CA THR A 38 -0.81 28.49 -18.52
C THR A 38 -1.28 27.14 -17.98
N LEU A 39 -0.44 26.44 -17.20
CA LEU A 39 -0.83 25.18 -16.57
C LEU A 39 -2.03 25.35 -15.63
N LYS A 40 -2.13 26.50 -14.96
CA LYS A 40 -3.27 26.85 -14.11
C LYS A 40 -4.55 27.08 -14.90
N GLU A 41 -4.47 27.81 -16.01
CA GLU A 41 -5.61 28.04 -16.91
C GLU A 41 -6.13 26.74 -17.54
N GLU A 42 -5.25 25.75 -17.73
CA GLU A 42 -5.57 24.44 -18.31
C GLU A 42 -5.94 23.38 -17.24
N SER A 43 -6.04 23.76 -15.97
CA SER A 43 -6.33 22.85 -14.84
C SER A 43 -5.40 21.64 -14.79
N PHE A 44 -4.11 21.85 -15.07
CA PHE A 44 -3.12 20.79 -15.18
C PHE A 44 -2.96 20.00 -13.87
N THR A 45 -2.98 18.68 -13.98
CA THR A 45 -2.70 17.75 -12.86
C THR A 45 -1.52 16.85 -13.23
N GLY A 46 -0.48 16.85 -12.40
CA GLY A 46 0.76 16.16 -12.68
C GLY A 46 1.94 16.76 -11.93
N TYR A 47 3.11 16.73 -12.55
CA TYR A 47 4.27 17.45 -12.02
C TYR A 47 5.04 18.20 -13.10
N VAL A 48 5.68 19.27 -12.68
CA VAL A 48 6.63 20.06 -13.47
C VAL A 48 8.02 19.81 -12.93
N ARG A 49 8.92 19.35 -13.78
CA ARG A 49 10.32 19.09 -13.48
C ARG A 49 11.20 20.18 -14.07
N LEU A 50 12.06 20.75 -13.23
CA LEU A 50 13.09 21.71 -13.57
C LEU A 50 14.46 21.10 -13.28
N ALA A 51 15.25 20.85 -14.32
CA ALA A 51 16.56 20.20 -14.19
C ALA A 51 17.70 21.11 -14.69
N PHE A 52 18.78 21.15 -13.91
CA PHE A 52 20.10 21.73 -14.25
C PHE A 52 21.20 20.68 -14.03
N TRP A 53 22.47 21.07 -14.22
CA TRP A 53 23.61 20.15 -14.11
C TRP A 53 23.76 19.49 -12.72
N ASP A 54 23.52 20.22 -11.63
CA ASP A 54 23.68 19.73 -10.25
C ASP A 54 22.45 19.96 -9.37
N TYR A 55 21.29 20.22 -10.01
CA TYR A 55 20.05 20.54 -9.35
C TYR A 55 18.86 19.92 -10.10
N GLU A 56 17.94 19.38 -9.33
CA GLU A 56 16.65 18.93 -9.83
C GLU A 56 15.55 19.43 -8.90
N GLY A 57 14.52 20.03 -9.47
CA GLY A 57 13.36 20.54 -8.75
C GLY A 57 12.10 20.00 -9.38
N VAL A 58 11.15 19.58 -8.56
CA VAL A 58 9.84 19.11 -8.99
C VAL A 58 8.75 19.83 -8.22
N LEU A 59 7.78 20.36 -8.95
CA LEU A 59 6.53 20.90 -8.42
C LEU A 59 5.42 19.90 -8.72
N PHE A 60 4.67 19.49 -7.71
CA PHE A 60 3.46 18.69 -7.85
C PHE A 60 2.27 19.63 -7.97
N LEU A 61 1.46 19.45 -9.01
CA LEU A 61 0.31 20.29 -9.30
C LEU A 61 -0.98 19.46 -9.37
N GLU A 62 -2.04 20.01 -8.79
CA GLU A 62 -3.40 19.49 -8.86
C GLU A 62 -4.33 20.62 -9.29
N GLU A 63 -5.10 20.41 -10.36
CA GLU A 63 -5.97 21.42 -10.98
C GLU A 63 -5.27 22.77 -11.23
N GLY A 64 -3.97 22.75 -11.49
CA GLY A 64 -3.16 23.94 -11.74
C GLY A 64 -2.55 24.61 -10.50
N GLU A 65 -2.90 24.17 -9.29
CA GLU A 65 -2.32 24.68 -8.05
C GLU A 65 -1.15 23.82 -7.60
N ILE A 66 -0.10 24.44 -7.06
CA ILE A 66 1.05 23.72 -6.51
C ILE A 66 0.66 23.15 -5.14
N VAL A 67 0.59 21.82 -5.05
CA VAL A 67 0.25 21.13 -3.78
C VAL A 67 1.50 20.83 -2.94
N ASN A 68 2.63 20.53 -3.58
CA ASN A 68 3.90 20.32 -2.90
C ASN A 68 5.07 20.47 -3.88
N ALA A 69 6.29 20.41 -3.35
CA ALA A 69 7.51 20.37 -4.13
C ALA A 69 8.57 19.49 -3.50
N LEU A 70 9.50 19.03 -4.32
CA LEU A 70 10.68 18.30 -3.93
C LEU A 70 11.86 18.85 -4.73
N GLU A 71 12.94 19.21 -4.06
CA GLU A 71 14.20 19.55 -4.68
C GLU A 71 15.30 18.58 -4.25
N GLU A 72 16.21 18.29 -5.17
CA GLU A 72 17.47 17.63 -4.91
C GLU A 72 18.63 18.50 -5.39
N ALA A 73 19.51 18.84 -4.45
CA ALA A 73 20.71 19.63 -4.73
C ALA A 73 21.89 19.01 -3.97
N ARG A 74 22.97 18.66 -4.68
CA ARG A 74 24.20 18.10 -4.10
C ARG A 74 23.94 16.89 -3.18
N GLY A 75 23.01 16.02 -3.58
CA GLY A 75 22.63 14.82 -2.84
C GLY A 75 21.78 15.06 -1.58
N ARG A 76 21.30 16.29 -1.35
CA ARG A 76 20.33 16.59 -0.28
C ARG A 76 18.96 16.82 -0.89
N ARG A 77 17.96 16.14 -0.35
CA ARG A 77 16.54 16.34 -0.68
C ARG A 77 15.87 17.26 0.32
N ARG A 78 15.04 18.17 -0.17
CA ARG A 78 14.17 19.05 0.63
C ARG A 78 12.82 19.15 -0.06
N GLY A 79 11.74 19.26 0.68
CA GLY A 79 10.41 19.48 0.12
C GLY A 79 9.62 20.56 0.82
N GLY A 80 8.32 20.65 0.49
CA GLY A 80 7.43 21.66 1.03
C GLY A 80 7.68 23.05 0.44
N THR A 81 7.19 24.06 1.14
CA THR A 81 7.19 25.46 0.69
C THR A 81 8.61 26.01 0.42
N GLU A 82 9.62 25.54 1.15
CA GLU A 82 11.01 25.93 0.90
C GLU A 82 11.49 25.47 -0.48
N ALA A 83 11.17 24.22 -0.86
CA ALA A 83 11.51 23.69 -2.19
C ALA A 83 10.79 24.48 -3.29
N VAL A 84 9.51 24.82 -3.12
CA VAL A 84 8.77 25.67 -4.08
C VAL A 84 9.53 26.99 -4.31
N ARG A 85 9.90 27.68 -3.24
CA ARG A 85 10.62 28.97 -3.31
C ARG A 85 11.96 28.83 -4.03
N ASP A 86 12.73 27.80 -3.69
CA ASP A 86 14.08 27.59 -4.22
C ASP A 86 14.03 27.20 -5.71
N ILE A 87 13.05 26.39 -6.14
CA ILE A 87 12.76 26.06 -7.54
C ILE A 87 12.41 27.32 -8.34
N MET A 88 11.49 28.13 -7.83
CA MET A 88 11.06 29.38 -8.48
C MET A 88 12.22 30.37 -8.64
N ALA A 89 13.08 30.47 -7.62
CA ALA A 89 14.27 31.32 -7.68
C ALA A 89 15.26 30.83 -8.74
N ARG A 90 15.53 29.52 -8.82
CA ARG A 90 16.45 28.94 -9.81
C ARG A 90 15.94 29.07 -11.23
N ALA A 91 14.66 28.83 -11.48
CA ALA A 91 14.06 28.99 -12.80
C ALA A 91 14.23 30.41 -13.36
N LYS A 92 14.29 31.42 -12.49
CA LYS A 92 14.49 32.82 -12.86
C LYS A 92 15.96 33.19 -13.08
N SER A 93 16.85 32.64 -12.27
CA SER A 93 18.27 33.02 -12.26
C SER A 93 19.13 32.27 -13.27
N ASP A 94 18.77 31.03 -13.60
CA ASP A 94 19.58 30.17 -14.45
C ASP A 94 18.87 29.85 -15.79
N ARG A 95 19.57 30.13 -16.90
CA ARG A 95 19.04 30.02 -18.27
C ARG A 95 19.39 28.70 -18.95
N GLU A 96 20.18 27.84 -18.33
CA GLU A 96 20.59 26.55 -18.90
C GLU A 96 19.75 25.37 -18.40
N GLY A 97 18.61 25.67 -17.79
CA GLY A 97 17.68 24.68 -17.27
C GLY A 97 16.77 24.09 -18.33
N LYS A 98 16.30 22.87 -18.04
CA LYS A 98 15.28 22.16 -18.81
C LYS A 98 14.00 22.03 -17.98
N ILE A 99 12.86 22.30 -18.61
CA ILE A 99 11.53 22.16 -18.04
C ILE A 99 10.81 21.02 -18.79
N ASP A 100 10.28 20.08 -18.02
CA ASP A 100 9.37 19.03 -18.49
C ASP A 100 8.10 19.06 -17.62
N ALA A 101 6.94 18.73 -18.19
CA ALA A 101 5.69 18.58 -17.48
C ALA A 101 5.00 17.29 -17.91
N TYR A 102 4.62 16.47 -16.93
CA TYR A 102 4.04 15.15 -17.14
C TYR A 102 2.68 15.07 -16.47
N ILE A 103 1.66 14.68 -17.23
CA ILE A 103 0.31 14.44 -16.71
C ILE A 103 0.33 13.17 -15.87
N LEU A 104 -0.16 13.28 -14.64
CA LEU A 104 -0.42 12.14 -13.77
C LEU A 104 -1.90 12.13 -13.35
N SER A 105 -2.36 11.03 -12.76
CA SER A 105 -3.66 11.02 -12.10
C SER A 105 -3.57 11.75 -10.74
N PRO A 106 -4.67 12.35 -10.25
CA PRO A 106 -4.69 13.06 -8.95
C PRO A 106 -4.17 12.20 -7.79
N GLU A 107 -4.51 10.91 -7.79
CA GLU A 107 -4.08 9.96 -6.76
C GLU A 107 -2.56 9.82 -6.73
N LEU A 108 -1.93 9.73 -7.91
CA LEU A 108 -0.49 9.61 -8.03
C LEU A 108 0.24 10.92 -7.69
N VAL A 109 -0.34 12.08 -8.03
CA VAL A 109 0.17 13.39 -7.57
C VAL A 109 0.16 13.44 -6.04
N THR A 110 -0.95 13.02 -5.43
CA THR A 110 -1.10 12.97 -3.97
C THR A 110 0.00 12.10 -3.35
N LEU A 111 0.18 10.87 -3.84
CA LEU A 111 1.23 9.95 -3.35
C LEU A 111 2.62 10.55 -3.48
N LEU A 112 3.00 11.06 -4.66
CA LEU A 112 4.33 11.60 -4.90
C LEU A 112 4.59 12.89 -4.11
N SER A 113 3.54 13.66 -3.80
CA SER A 113 3.66 14.85 -2.98
C SER A 113 4.11 14.53 -1.55
N THR A 114 3.91 13.31 -1.05
CA THR A 114 4.30 12.91 0.31
C THR A 114 5.77 12.50 0.44
N LEU A 115 6.46 12.22 -0.67
CA LEU A 115 7.85 11.72 -0.69
C LEU A 115 8.83 12.51 0.18
N PRO A 116 8.78 13.86 0.27
CA PRO A 116 9.74 14.61 1.08
C PRO A 116 9.69 14.31 2.58
N HIS A 117 8.58 13.76 3.07
CA HIS A 117 8.36 13.45 4.49
C HIS A 117 8.82 12.04 4.86
N HIS A 118 9.41 11.29 3.93
CA HIS A 118 9.80 9.92 4.16
C HIS A 118 11.28 9.80 4.50
N GLU A 119 11.58 9.03 5.54
CA GLU A 119 12.94 8.78 5.99
C GLU A 119 13.45 7.43 5.44
N PRO A 120 14.75 7.33 5.09
CA PRO A 120 15.33 6.07 4.67
C PRO A 120 15.21 5.01 5.78
N PHE A 121 14.61 3.86 5.47
CA PHE A 121 14.44 2.74 6.39
C PHE A 121 15.40 1.59 6.06
N TYR A 122 15.41 1.15 4.81
CA TYR A 122 16.43 0.26 4.27
C TYR A 122 17.01 0.85 2.99
N THR A 123 18.33 0.80 2.81
CA THR A 123 18.97 1.36 1.61
C THR A 123 19.95 0.39 0.99
N ASP A 124 20.07 0.47 -0.34
CA ASP A 124 21.03 -0.28 -1.14
C ASP A 124 20.90 -1.81 -0.97
N LEU A 125 19.65 -2.30 -0.85
CA LEU A 125 19.37 -3.72 -0.75
C LEU A 125 19.44 -4.37 -2.14
N SER A 126 20.51 -5.09 -2.43
CA SER A 126 20.66 -5.85 -3.68
C SER A 126 19.85 -7.15 -3.64
N THR A 127 19.03 -7.39 -4.67
CA THR A 127 18.26 -8.64 -4.79
C THR A 127 19.10 -9.84 -5.23
N GLU A 128 20.38 -9.65 -5.52
CA GLU A 128 21.33 -10.77 -5.63
C GLU A 128 21.48 -11.53 -4.29
N PHE A 129 21.23 -10.84 -3.17
CA PHE A 129 21.38 -11.39 -1.82
C PHE A 129 20.10 -11.30 -0.98
N ALA A 130 19.20 -10.37 -1.30
CA ALA A 130 17.94 -10.16 -0.60
C ALA A 130 16.75 -10.78 -1.35
N ASN A 131 15.89 -11.50 -0.63
CA ASN A 131 14.64 -12.00 -1.18
C ASN A 131 13.60 -10.87 -1.21
N PHE A 132 13.25 -10.40 -2.42
CA PHE A 132 12.28 -9.31 -2.59
C PHE A 132 10.87 -9.67 -2.09
N LYS A 133 10.39 -10.88 -2.37
CA LYS A 133 9.10 -11.37 -1.85
C LYS A 133 9.08 -11.40 -0.32
N GLY A 134 10.16 -11.90 0.29
CA GLY A 134 10.30 -11.90 1.75
C GLY A 134 10.37 -10.50 2.37
N LEU A 135 10.93 -9.51 1.65
CA LEU A 135 10.88 -8.11 2.06
C LEU A 135 9.45 -7.58 2.05
N LEU A 136 8.68 -7.81 0.97
CA LEU A 136 7.29 -7.39 0.88
C LEU A 136 6.44 -8.02 1.99
N GLU A 137 6.58 -9.32 2.25
CA GLU A 137 5.89 -10.02 3.34
C GLU A 137 6.24 -9.44 4.71
N LYS A 138 7.51 -9.09 4.95
CA LYS A 138 7.95 -8.44 6.19
C LYS A 138 7.30 -7.06 6.35
N LEU A 139 7.30 -6.23 5.30
CA LEU A 139 6.69 -4.90 5.34
C LEU A 139 5.17 -4.98 5.54
N ARG A 140 4.51 -6.01 4.98
CA ARG A 140 3.09 -6.29 5.20
C ARG A 140 2.78 -6.61 6.67
N ARG A 141 3.54 -7.52 7.27
CA ARG A 141 3.40 -7.87 8.71
C ARG A 141 3.69 -6.69 9.63
N GLU A 142 4.66 -5.86 9.28
CA GLU A 142 5.01 -4.65 10.04
C GLU A 142 4.04 -3.48 9.82
N VAL A 143 2.95 -3.68 9.06
CA VAL A 143 1.93 -2.67 8.75
C VAL A 143 2.60 -1.39 8.19
N PHE A 144 3.57 -1.61 7.31
CA PHE A 144 4.46 -0.56 6.85
C PHE A 144 3.74 0.43 5.94
N THR A 145 3.91 1.73 6.23
CA THR A 145 3.47 2.83 5.37
C THR A 145 4.67 3.60 4.83
N GLY A 146 4.75 3.72 3.51
CA GLY A 146 5.85 4.37 2.82
C GLY A 146 5.98 3.88 1.38
N TYR A 147 7.20 3.85 0.84
CA TYR A 147 7.43 3.36 -0.51
C TYR A 147 8.75 2.63 -0.66
N ILE A 148 8.83 1.81 -1.70
CA ILE A 148 10.03 1.10 -2.13
C ILE A 148 10.41 1.66 -3.50
N THR A 149 11.67 2.05 -3.70
CA THR A 149 12.22 2.27 -5.04
C THR A 149 12.91 1.01 -5.54
N VAL A 150 12.73 0.72 -6.83
CA VAL A 150 13.28 -0.44 -7.52
C VAL A 150 14.14 0.07 -8.67
N GLU A 151 15.44 -0.20 -8.65
CA GLU A 151 16.33 0.10 -9.77
C GLU A 151 16.82 -1.22 -10.37
N LEU A 152 16.37 -1.57 -11.57
CA LEU A 152 16.76 -2.81 -12.24
C LEU A 152 18.24 -2.74 -12.67
N THR A 153 18.92 -3.87 -12.53
CA THR A 153 20.36 -3.98 -12.81
C THR A 153 20.66 -3.60 -14.26
N GLY A 154 21.76 -2.86 -14.45
CA GLY A 154 22.18 -2.41 -15.78
C GLY A 154 21.37 -1.24 -16.35
N GLY A 155 20.49 -0.61 -15.56
CA GLY A 155 19.72 0.56 -15.99
C GLY A 155 18.51 0.22 -16.87
N LYS A 156 18.08 -1.06 -16.86
CA LYS A 156 16.99 -1.57 -17.69
C LYS A 156 15.60 -1.03 -17.33
N GLY A 157 15.47 -0.49 -16.12
CA GLY A 157 14.22 0.09 -15.66
C GLY A 157 14.31 0.59 -14.22
N GLU A 158 13.37 1.46 -13.88
CA GLU A 158 13.24 2.09 -12.56
C GLU A 158 11.76 2.05 -12.15
N GLY A 159 11.47 1.83 -10.88
CA GLY A 159 10.11 1.64 -10.39
C GLY A 159 9.91 2.04 -8.94
N MET A 160 8.64 2.08 -8.54
CA MET A 160 8.20 2.40 -7.20
C MET A 160 7.03 1.51 -6.78
N ILE A 161 6.99 1.12 -5.51
CA ILE A 161 5.83 0.51 -4.86
C ILE A 161 5.44 1.40 -3.70
N PHE A 162 4.20 1.88 -3.67
CA PHE A 162 3.64 2.60 -2.53
C PHE A 162 2.89 1.62 -1.64
N LEU A 163 3.15 1.69 -0.35
CA LEU A 163 2.50 0.86 0.66
C LEU A 163 1.79 1.73 1.68
N GLN A 164 0.59 1.29 2.06
CA GLN A 164 -0.18 1.84 3.16
C GLN A 164 -0.69 0.69 4.01
N ASP A 165 -0.44 0.77 5.31
CA ASP A 165 -0.82 -0.26 6.29
C ASP A 165 -0.33 -1.67 5.88
N GLY A 166 0.85 -1.74 5.26
CA GLY A 166 1.45 -2.96 4.77
C GLY A 166 0.92 -3.47 3.42
N GLU A 167 -0.14 -2.87 2.88
CA GLU A 167 -0.74 -3.25 1.61
C GLU A 167 -0.24 -2.36 0.46
N PRO A 168 0.04 -2.92 -0.73
CA PRO A 168 0.41 -2.13 -1.91
C PRO A 168 -0.80 -1.34 -2.41
N ILE A 169 -0.64 -0.03 -2.59
CA ILE A 169 -1.69 0.86 -3.12
C ILE A 169 -1.40 1.35 -4.53
N GLU A 170 -0.14 1.33 -4.96
CA GLU A 170 0.27 1.65 -6.33
C GLU A 170 1.61 0.99 -6.64
N VAL A 171 1.77 0.50 -7.86
CA VAL A 171 2.99 -0.14 -8.36
C VAL A 171 3.30 0.45 -9.72
N LEU A 172 4.54 0.89 -9.90
CA LEU A 172 5.01 1.56 -11.11
C LEU A 172 6.37 1.00 -11.50
N LEU A 173 6.54 0.59 -12.75
CA LEU A 173 7.84 0.25 -13.30
C LEU A 173 7.95 0.85 -14.70
N GLU A 174 8.99 1.63 -14.95
CA GLU A 174 9.32 2.11 -16.29
C GLU A 174 10.52 1.36 -16.83
N ARG A 175 10.45 0.95 -18.10
CA ARG A 175 11.55 0.27 -18.77
C ARG A 175 12.34 1.22 -19.67
N GLU A 176 13.62 0.93 -19.84
CA GLU A 176 14.44 1.56 -20.85
C GLU A 176 13.89 1.19 -22.26
N GLY A 177 13.55 2.20 -23.07
CA GLY A 177 12.97 2.00 -24.40
C GLY A 177 11.43 2.11 -24.48
N GLY A 178 10.76 2.34 -23.35
CA GLY A 178 9.32 2.62 -23.29
C GLY A 178 8.46 1.43 -22.84
N GLY A 179 7.26 1.73 -22.36
CA GLY A 179 6.39 0.77 -21.67
C GLY A 179 6.70 0.66 -20.18
N GLY A 180 5.90 -0.13 -19.47
CA GLY A 180 6.01 -0.25 -18.04
C GLY A 180 4.89 -1.06 -17.39
N LEU A 181 5.01 -1.24 -16.08
CA LEU A 181 3.98 -1.79 -15.21
C LEU A 181 3.30 -0.63 -14.49
N ARG A 182 1.98 -0.70 -14.35
CA ARG A 182 1.20 0.27 -13.59
C ARG A 182 0.00 -0.40 -12.95
N GLY A 183 -0.28 -0.05 -11.70
CA GLY A 183 -1.39 -0.64 -10.94
C GLY A 183 -0.94 -1.80 -10.06
N VAL A 184 -1.63 -1.97 -8.94
CA VAL A 184 -1.33 -2.99 -7.91
C VAL A 184 -1.36 -4.41 -8.48
N GLU A 185 -2.19 -4.65 -9.50
CA GLU A 185 -2.30 -5.92 -10.21
C GLU A 185 -0.99 -6.36 -10.90
N GLU A 186 -0.07 -5.42 -11.16
CA GLU A 186 1.22 -5.71 -11.80
C GLU A 186 2.34 -6.04 -10.78
N LEU A 187 2.03 -6.10 -9.48
CA LEU A 187 3.03 -6.41 -8.43
C LEU A 187 3.75 -7.74 -8.67
N GLU A 188 3.00 -8.80 -8.99
CA GLU A 188 3.58 -10.13 -9.22
C GLU A 188 4.58 -10.11 -10.38
N ARG A 189 4.23 -9.42 -11.47
CA ARG A 189 5.12 -9.23 -12.63
C ARG A 189 6.36 -8.43 -12.28
N MET A 190 6.24 -7.38 -11.45
CA MET A 190 7.40 -6.64 -10.97
C MET A 190 8.33 -7.55 -10.14
N VAL A 191 7.77 -8.39 -9.27
CA VAL A 191 8.56 -9.34 -8.47
C VAL A 191 9.31 -10.33 -9.36
N GLU A 192 8.64 -10.87 -10.38
CA GLU A 192 9.27 -11.74 -11.39
C GLU A 192 10.41 -11.04 -12.13
N GLU A 193 10.19 -9.80 -12.59
CA GLU A 193 11.23 -9.01 -13.28
C GLU A 193 12.44 -8.74 -12.40
N VAL A 194 12.21 -8.34 -11.14
CA VAL A 194 13.28 -8.11 -10.16
C VAL A 194 14.06 -9.39 -9.88
N GLN A 195 13.40 -10.55 -9.89
CA GLN A 195 14.05 -11.85 -9.70
C GLN A 195 14.90 -12.26 -10.91
N VAL A 196 14.46 -11.96 -12.13
CA VAL A 196 15.19 -12.29 -13.37
C VAL A 196 16.35 -11.33 -13.61
N GLU A 197 16.11 -10.03 -13.48
CA GLU A 197 17.05 -8.99 -13.86
C GLU A 197 17.97 -8.55 -12.72
N GLY A 198 17.59 -8.84 -11.47
CA GLY A 198 18.22 -8.26 -10.29
C GLY A 198 17.89 -6.78 -10.14
N ALA A 199 17.87 -6.28 -8.91
CA ALA A 199 17.61 -4.88 -8.63
C ALA A 199 18.33 -4.39 -7.37
N VAL A 200 18.43 -3.08 -7.23
CA VAL A 200 18.73 -2.40 -5.97
C VAL A 200 17.43 -1.80 -5.44
N LEU A 201 17.08 -2.17 -4.21
CA LEU A 201 15.89 -1.71 -3.53
C LEU A 201 16.25 -0.69 -2.44
N ASN A 202 15.44 0.36 -2.32
CA ASN A 202 15.49 1.26 -1.17
C ASN A 202 14.08 1.42 -0.61
N VAL A 203 13.93 1.34 0.70
CA VAL A 203 12.67 1.43 1.42
C VAL A 203 12.67 2.71 2.23
N TYR A 204 11.63 3.51 2.07
CA TYR A 204 11.46 4.80 2.73
C TYR A 204 10.17 4.78 3.53
N ARG A 205 10.25 5.08 4.82
CA ARG A 205 9.12 5.04 5.74
C ARG A 205 8.52 6.44 5.87
N SER A 206 7.19 6.54 5.90
CA SER A 206 6.52 7.80 6.23
C SER A 206 6.88 8.24 7.66
N ALA A 207 7.03 9.55 7.90
CA ALA A 207 7.27 10.12 9.23
C ALA A 207 6.18 9.75 10.27
N GLU A 208 4.98 9.39 9.81
CA GLU A 208 3.86 8.93 10.66
C GLU A 208 3.97 7.43 11.05
N GLY A 209 5.04 6.73 10.67
CA GLY A 209 5.14 5.27 10.80
C GLY A 209 5.11 4.71 12.22
N THR A 210 5.41 5.49 13.26
CA THR A 210 5.22 5.08 14.67
C THR A 210 3.75 5.12 15.08
N GLU A 211 2.98 6.10 14.62
CA GLU A 211 1.54 6.16 14.87
C GLU A 211 0.80 5.06 14.10
N GLY A 212 1.32 4.65 12.93
CA GLY A 212 0.75 3.54 12.14
C GLY A 212 0.74 2.21 12.89
N ARG A 213 1.80 1.89 13.66
CA ARG A 213 1.86 0.65 14.44
C ARG A 213 0.88 0.65 15.61
N GLU A 214 0.82 1.74 16.38
CA GLU A 214 -0.13 1.89 17.48
C GLU A 214 -1.58 1.81 16.97
N ARG A 215 -1.90 2.52 15.88
CA ARG A 215 -3.21 2.43 15.23
C ARG A 215 -3.52 1.02 14.72
N ALA A 216 -2.52 0.28 14.24
CA ALA A 216 -2.70 -1.09 13.78
C ALA A 216 -3.02 -2.05 14.94
N GLU A 217 -2.32 -1.90 16.07
CA GLU A 217 -2.59 -2.67 17.30
C GLU A 217 -4.02 -2.39 17.81
N GLU A 218 -4.44 -1.12 17.88
CA GLU A 218 -5.81 -0.76 18.26
C GLU A 218 -6.85 -1.34 17.30
N ARG A 219 -6.63 -1.23 15.98
CA ARG A 219 -7.52 -1.82 14.96
C ARG A 219 -7.62 -3.33 15.09
N LEU A 220 -6.53 -4.00 15.45
CA LEU A 220 -6.48 -5.44 15.61
C LEU A 220 -7.25 -5.91 16.86
N GLU A 221 -7.09 -5.21 17.98
CA GLU A 221 -7.85 -5.47 19.21
C GLU A 221 -9.36 -5.31 18.97
N GLU A 222 -9.75 -4.25 18.27
CA GLU A 222 -11.14 -3.98 17.94
C GLU A 222 -11.71 -5.05 16.99
N ALA A 223 -10.97 -5.41 15.94
CA ALA A 223 -11.38 -6.47 15.02
C ALA A 223 -11.52 -7.83 15.72
N LEU A 224 -10.64 -8.14 16.66
CA LEU A 224 -10.70 -9.36 17.47
C LEU A 224 -11.97 -9.38 18.34
N ASP A 225 -12.33 -8.26 18.96
CA ASP A 225 -13.55 -8.17 19.79
C ASP A 225 -14.83 -8.35 18.96
N LEU A 226 -14.91 -7.70 17.79
CA LEU A 226 -16.03 -7.90 16.86
C LEU A 226 -16.14 -9.36 16.41
N PHE A 227 -15.02 -9.97 15.99
CA PHE A 227 -15.01 -11.36 15.57
C PHE A 227 -15.44 -12.29 16.71
N GLN A 228 -15.00 -12.04 17.94
CA GLN A 228 -15.37 -12.83 19.10
C GLN A 228 -16.87 -12.76 19.39
N GLN A 229 -17.48 -11.57 19.32
CA GLN A 229 -18.93 -11.40 19.50
C GLN A 229 -19.72 -12.14 18.42
N LEU A 230 -19.34 -11.96 17.14
CA LEU A 230 -19.93 -12.68 16.01
C LEU A 230 -19.85 -14.19 16.20
N PHE A 231 -18.65 -14.70 16.52
CA PHE A 231 -18.41 -16.11 16.73
C PHE A 231 -19.26 -16.69 17.86
N ALA A 232 -19.40 -15.95 18.98
CA ALA A 232 -20.18 -16.39 20.13
C ALA A 232 -21.67 -16.52 19.80
N GLU A 233 -22.25 -15.55 19.08
CA GLU A 233 -23.67 -15.60 18.69
C GLU A 233 -23.93 -16.72 17.66
N THR A 234 -23.06 -16.87 16.67
CA THR A 234 -23.15 -17.96 15.69
C THR A 234 -23.02 -19.33 16.36
N ARG A 235 -22.06 -19.49 17.28
CA ARG A 235 -21.88 -20.72 18.06
C ARG A 235 -23.16 -21.09 18.80
N LYS A 236 -23.77 -20.14 19.52
CA LYS A 236 -25.02 -20.38 20.28
C LYS A 236 -26.13 -20.93 19.39
N LEU A 237 -26.31 -20.33 18.19
CA LEU A 237 -27.32 -20.78 17.24
C LEU A 237 -26.99 -22.19 16.70
N ILE A 238 -25.78 -22.40 16.19
CA ILE A 238 -25.37 -23.66 15.56
C ILE A 238 -25.40 -24.82 16.56
N ASP A 239 -24.86 -24.65 17.76
CA ASP A 239 -24.82 -25.71 18.78
C ASP A 239 -26.25 -26.07 19.24
N SER A 240 -27.15 -25.09 19.28
CA SER A 240 -28.59 -25.31 19.56
C SER A 240 -29.27 -26.13 18.45
N LEU A 241 -29.05 -25.76 17.18
CA LEU A 241 -29.60 -26.48 16.01
C LEU A 241 -29.03 -27.91 15.91
N ALA A 242 -27.74 -28.07 16.17
CA ALA A 242 -27.05 -29.36 16.16
C ALA A 242 -27.36 -30.22 17.40
N LYS A 243 -27.89 -29.61 18.47
CA LYS A 243 -28.10 -30.24 19.79
C LYS A 243 -26.83 -30.87 20.36
N LYS A 244 -25.67 -30.27 20.03
CA LYS A 244 -24.34 -30.71 20.46
C LYS A 244 -23.46 -29.47 20.63
N GLU A 245 -23.00 -29.24 21.86
CA GLU A 245 -22.07 -28.17 22.17
C GLU A 245 -20.72 -28.39 21.46
N GLY A 246 -20.11 -27.30 20.98
CA GLY A 246 -18.83 -27.31 20.28
C GLY A 246 -18.92 -27.72 18.81
N THR A 247 -20.12 -27.85 18.23
CA THR A 247 -20.29 -28.22 16.82
C THR A 247 -19.74 -27.14 15.90
N PHE A 248 -20.00 -25.87 16.22
CA PHE A 248 -19.42 -24.77 15.44
C PHE A 248 -17.92 -24.66 15.64
N GLU A 249 -17.43 -24.82 16.89
CA GLU A 249 -15.99 -24.79 17.20
C GLU A 249 -15.21 -25.86 16.44
N GLU A 250 -15.73 -27.10 16.39
CA GLU A 250 -15.12 -28.19 15.60
C GLU A 250 -15.06 -27.85 14.11
N SER A 251 -16.11 -27.22 13.57
CA SER A 251 -16.19 -26.83 12.16
C SER A 251 -15.21 -25.70 11.85
N PHE A 252 -15.12 -24.70 12.73
CA PHE A 252 -14.18 -23.60 12.63
C PHE A 252 -12.72 -24.05 12.78
N HIS A 253 -12.42 -24.97 13.71
CA HIS A 253 -11.08 -25.55 13.82
C HIS A 253 -10.65 -26.24 12.51
N LYS A 254 -11.55 -26.97 11.84
CA LYS A 254 -11.25 -27.57 10.53
C LYS A 254 -11.05 -26.51 9.45
N ALA A 255 -11.84 -25.44 9.44
CA ALA A 255 -11.67 -24.35 8.50
C ALA A 255 -10.31 -23.66 8.66
N ARG A 256 -9.88 -23.41 9.90
CA ARG A 256 -8.56 -22.87 10.22
C ARG A 256 -7.41 -23.73 9.69
N VAL A 257 -7.49 -25.04 9.86
CA VAL A 257 -6.45 -25.97 9.34
C VAL A 257 -6.38 -25.90 7.82
N ASP A 258 -7.53 -25.86 7.14
CA ASP A 258 -7.58 -25.84 5.68
C ASP A 258 -7.07 -24.51 5.08
N LEU A 259 -7.10 -23.42 5.86
CA LEU A 259 -6.66 -22.09 5.46
C LEU A 259 -5.28 -21.70 5.99
N ALA A 260 -4.60 -22.57 6.75
CA ALA A 260 -3.32 -22.28 7.39
C ALA A 260 -2.21 -21.93 6.39
N ASP A 261 -2.24 -22.50 5.18
CA ASP A 261 -1.27 -22.20 4.12
C ASP A 261 -1.42 -20.77 3.58
N SER A 262 -2.66 -20.27 3.50
CA SER A 262 -2.97 -18.91 3.04
C SER A 262 -2.85 -17.87 4.15
N TYR A 263 -3.18 -18.26 5.39
CA TYR A 263 -3.23 -17.42 6.57
C TYR A 263 -2.51 -18.11 7.74
N PRO A 264 -1.19 -17.97 7.87
CA PRO A 264 -0.39 -18.68 8.87
C PRO A 264 -0.87 -18.47 10.31
N PHE A 265 -1.44 -17.31 10.62
CA PHE A 265 -1.96 -17.01 11.97
C PHE A 265 -3.15 -17.89 12.38
N LEU A 266 -3.85 -18.48 11.40
CA LEU A 266 -4.94 -19.43 11.66
C LEU A 266 -4.42 -20.81 12.06
N ASP A 267 -3.16 -21.14 11.77
CA ASP A 267 -2.57 -22.43 12.09
C ASP A 267 -2.68 -22.71 13.60
N PRO A 268 -3.43 -23.76 14.01
CA PRO A 268 -3.56 -24.12 15.42
C PRO A 268 -2.23 -24.48 16.11
N PHE A 269 -1.21 -24.88 15.35
CA PHE A 269 0.10 -25.28 15.84
C PHE A 269 1.06 -24.09 16.02
N MET A 270 0.91 -23.03 15.21
CA MET A 270 1.68 -21.79 15.37
C MET A 270 1.25 -21.02 16.62
N GLY A 271 -0.03 -21.13 16.98
CA GLY A 271 -0.56 -20.59 18.23
C GLY A 271 -0.68 -19.07 18.25
N GLU A 272 -0.68 -18.41 17.09
CA GLU A 272 -0.89 -16.96 16.99
C GLU A 272 -2.34 -16.61 17.35
N LEU A 273 -3.33 -17.27 16.74
CA LEU A 273 -4.73 -17.21 17.16
C LEU A 273 -5.12 -18.41 18.05
N LYS A 274 -5.30 -18.20 19.35
CA LYS A 274 -5.75 -19.22 20.30
C LYS A 274 -7.22 -19.02 20.64
N HIS A 275 -7.95 -20.12 20.79
CA HIS A 275 -9.31 -20.10 21.32
C HIS A 275 -9.34 -20.89 22.63
N GLN A 276 -9.63 -20.21 23.74
CA GLN A 276 -9.65 -20.81 25.07
C GLN A 276 -10.80 -20.22 25.90
N GLU A 277 -11.58 -21.08 26.56
CA GLU A 277 -12.73 -20.68 27.38
C GLU A 277 -13.74 -19.77 26.64
N GLY A 278 -13.96 -20.04 25.35
CA GLY A 278 -14.90 -19.26 24.52
C GLY A 278 -14.39 -17.86 24.12
N ARG A 279 -13.10 -17.58 24.32
CA ARG A 279 -12.46 -16.32 23.93
C ARG A 279 -11.27 -16.53 23.02
N PHE A 280 -11.09 -15.59 22.11
CA PHE A 280 -9.94 -15.58 21.22
C PHE A 280 -8.82 -14.71 21.81
N PHE A 281 -7.60 -15.19 21.65
CA PHE A 281 -6.39 -14.48 22.01
C PHE A 281 -5.49 -14.47 20.80
N LEU A 282 -5.05 -13.27 20.42
CA LEU A 282 -4.12 -13.10 19.33
C LEU A 282 -2.74 -12.76 19.91
N SER A 283 -1.70 -13.35 19.33
CA SER A 283 -0.31 -13.09 19.65
C SER A 283 0.51 -13.08 18.37
N GLY A 284 1.52 -12.21 18.30
CA GLY A 284 2.34 -12.00 17.10
C GLY A 284 2.01 -10.69 16.37
N ASP A 285 2.80 -10.39 15.34
CA ASP A 285 2.63 -9.21 14.47
C ASP A 285 1.71 -9.57 13.29
N VAL A 286 0.41 -9.69 13.56
CA VAL A 286 -0.61 -9.99 12.54
C VAL A 286 -1.16 -8.68 11.97
N ASN A 287 -1.17 -8.54 10.63
CA ASN A 287 -1.74 -7.37 9.98
C ASN A 287 -3.27 -7.35 10.19
N PRO A 288 -3.89 -6.22 10.60
CA PRO A 288 -5.33 -6.15 10.82
C PRO A 288 -6.19 -6.53 9.61
N ASN A 289 -5.79 -6.13 8.39
CA ASN A 289 -6.53 -6.44 7.17
C ASN A 289 -6.42 -7.94 6.84
N GLU A 290 -5.24 -8.55 7.06
CA GLU A 290 -5.03 -9.99 6.91
C GLU A 290 -5.83 -10.78 7.95
N PHE A 291 -5.89 -10.29 9.20
CA PHE A 291 -6.71 -10.87 10.25
C PHE A 291 -8.18 -10.93 9.84
N VAL A 292 -8.78 -9.79 9.44
CA VAL A 292 -10.20 -9.71 9.04
C VAL A 292 -10.51 -10.63 7.86
N LYS A 293 -9.65 -10.64 6.82
CA LYS A 293 -9.78 -11.56 5.68
C LYS A 293 -9.73 -13.02 6.11
N GLY A 294 -8.70 -13.41 6.84
CA GLY A 294 -8.49 -14.80 7.25
C GLY A 294 -9.60 -15.31 8.18
N VAL A 295 -10.02 -14.54 9.19
CA VAL A 295 -11.10 -14.97 10.09
C VAL A 295 -12.47 -14.97 9.40
N GLY A 296 -12.71 -14.05 8.46
CA GLY A 296 -13.92 -14.03 7.64
C GLY A 296 -14.04 -15.25 6.73
N GLU A 297 -12.99 -15.58 5.98
CA GLU A 297 -12.96 -16.77 5.13
C GLU A 297 -13.07 -18.06 5.96
N ALA A 298 -12.38 -18.12 7.12
CA ALA A 298 -12.50 -19.25 8.03
C ALA A 298 -13.91 -19.40 8.61
N TYR A 299 -14.59 -18.28 8.89
CA TYR A 299 -15.96 -18.27 9.38
C TYR A 299 -16.94 -18.81 8.34
N ASP A 300 -16.86 -18.35 7.09
CA ASP A 300 -17.72 -18.84 6.00
C ASP A 300 -17.47 -20.31 5.70
N LEU A 301 -16.20 -20.72 5.61
CA LEU A 301 -15.85 -22.13 5.40
C LEU A 301 -16.30 -23.01 6.59
N ALA A 302 -16.32 -22.47 7.81
CA ALA A 302 -16.84 -23.18 8.97
C ALA A 302 -18.34 -23.42 8.85
N LEU A 303 -19.11 -22.41 8.42
CA LEU A 303 -20.55 -22.51 8.18
C LEU A 303 -20.89 -23.56 7.12
N GLU A 304 -20.11 -23.64 6.05
CA GLU A 304 -20.29 -24.66 5.00
C GLU A 304 -20.01 -26.08 5.48
N LYS A 305 -19.15 -26.24 6.50
CA LYS A 305 -18.74 -27.53 7.04
C LYS A 305 -19.58 -28.00 8.22
N VAL A 306 -20.52 -27.20 8.71
CA VAL A 306 -21.34 -27.58 9.87
C VAL A 306 -22.22 -28.78 9.47
N PRO A 307 -22.22 -29.87 10.27
CA PRO A 307 -23.02 -31.06 9.97
C PRO A 307 -24.50 -30.89 10.35
N LEU A 308 -25.17 -29.88 9.78
CA LEU A 308 -26.60 -29.64 9.94
C LEU A 308 -27.41 -30.32 8.83
N LYS A 309 -28.68 -30.61 9.12
CA LYS A 309 -29.65 -31.08 8.12
C LYS A 309 -30.31 -29.96 7.33
N ALA A 310 -30.26 -28.73 7.86
CA ALA A 310 -30.82 -27.55 7.22
C ALA A 310 -30.07 -27.25 5.92
N SER A 311 -30.76 -26.64 4.95
CA SER A 311 -30.08 -26.13 3.76
C SER A 311 -29.17 -24.95 4.10
N LYS A 312 -28.26 -24.61 3.18
CA LYS A 312 -27.41 -23.42 3.33
C LYS A 312 -28.29 -22.18 3.50
N GLU A 313 -29.30 -22.02 2.65
CA GLU A 313 -30.22 -20.87 2.67
C GLU A 313 -30.97 -20.76 4.00
N GLU A 314 -31.52 -21.87 4.52
CA GLU A 314 -32.21 -21.90 5.82
C GLU A 314 -31.29 -21.47 6.97
N LEU A 315 -30.03 -21.93 6.93
CA LEU A 315 -29.05 -21.57 7.95
C LEU A 315 -28.71 -20.08 7.91
N TYR A 316 -28.45 -19.52 6.71
CA TYR A 316 -28.13 -18.10 6.57
C TYR A 316 -29.33 -17.20 6.91
N GLU A 317 -30.57 -17.62 6.64
CA GLU A 317 -31.76 -16.89 7.09
C GLU A 317 -31.85 -16.80 8.62
N GLU A 318 -31.60 -17.90 9.33
CA GLU A 318 -31.61 -17.91 10.80
C GLU A 318 -30.44 -17.10 11.37
N LEU A 319 -29.25 -17.18 10.77
CA LEU A 319 -28.11 -16.36 11.14
C LEU A 319 -28.40 -14.87 10.97
N ARG A 320 -28.97 -14.44 9.84
CA ARG A 320 -29.35 -13.03 9.62
C ARG A 320 -30.32 -12.54 10.70
N LYS A 321 -31.29 -13.35 11.12
CA LYS A 321 -32.23 -12.98 12.19
C LYS A 321 -31.53 -12.79 13.53
N VAL A 322 -30.66 -13.74 13.91
CA VAL A 322 -29.97 -13.73 15.22
C VAL A 322 -28.91 -12.65 15.28
N LEU A 323 -28.16 -12.45 14.19
CA LEU A 323 -27.04 -11.51 14.13
C LEU A 323 -27.47 -10.08 13.82
N LYS A 324 -28.71 -9.84 13.35
CA LYS A 324 -29.19 -8.50 13.01
C LYS A 324 -28.95 -7.43 14.08
N PRO A 325 -29.25 -7.65 15.38
CA PRO A 325 -28.99 -6.64 16.41
C PRO A 325 -27.50 -6.27 16.51
N PHE A 326 -26.62 -7.27 16.42
CA PHE A 326 -25.17 -7.07 16.43
C PHE A 326 -24.70 -6.31 15.19
N LEU A 327 -25.16 -6.72 14.00
CA LEU A 327 -24.80 -6.08 12.72
C LEU A 327 -25.29 -4.63 12.65
N ASP A 328 -26.49 -4.34 13.17
CA ASP A 328 -27.05 -2.99 13.20
C ASP A 328 -26.33 -2.09 14.23
N GLU A 329 -26.01 -2.62 15.43
CA GLU A 329 -25.32 -1.88 16.50
C GLU A 329 -23.87 -1.55 16.14
N ARG A 330 -23.19 -2.44 15.41
CA ARG A 330 -21.75 -2.38 15.10
C ARG A 330 -21.48 -1.96 13.64
N ALA A 331 -22.47 -1.43 12.93
CA ALA A 331 -22.39 -1.20 11.49
C ALA A 331 -21.19 -0.32 11.06
N GLU A 332 -20.94 0.78 11.78
CA GLU A 332 -19.83 1.70 11.48
C GLU A 332 -18.46 1.03 11.68
N GLU A 333 -18.32 0.21 12.72
CA GLU A 333 -17.07 -0.48 13.06
C GLU A 333 -16.80 -1.63 12.08
N LEU A 334 -17.84 -2.40 11.72
CA LEU A 334 -17.77 -3.46 10.70
C LEU A 334 -17.40 -2.90 9.32
N GLU A 335 -17.90 -1.71 8.97
CA GLU A 335 -17.53 -1.03 7.73
C GLU A 335 -16.08 -0.55 7.78
N ARG A 336 -15.70 0.21 8.82
CA ARG A 336 -14.34 0.75 8.96
C ARG A 336 -13.26 -0.32 9.02
N LEU A 337 -13.54 -1.48 9.63
CA LEU A 337 -12.60 -2.58 9.77
C LEU A 337 -12.61 -3.55 8.58
N GLY A 338 -13.54 -3.39 7.62
CA GLY A 338 -13.59 -4.20 6.40
C GLY A 338 -14.33 -5.54 6.55
N PHE A 339 -14.99 -5.82 7.68
CA PHE A 339 -15.78 -7.04 7.86
C PHE A 339 -16.94 -7.15 6.86
N ASN A 340 -17.45 -6.02 6.36
CA ASN A 340 -18.49 -5.99 5.34
C ASN A 340 -18.08 -6.65 4.01
N GLU A 341 -16.79 -6.73 3.70
CA GLU A 341 -16.30 -7.36 2.47
C GLU A 341 -16.25 -8.89 2.58
N VAL A 342 -16.11 -9.41 3.81
CA VAL A 342 -15.96 -10.85 4.06
C VAL A 342 -17.27 -11.49 4.54
N LEU A 343 -18.15 -10.76 5.24
CA LEU A 343 -19.44 -11.27 5.74
C LEU A 343 -20.59 -11.02 4.75
N THR A 344 -20.36 -11.19 3.46
CA THR A 344 -21.31 -10.79 2.40
C THR A 344 -22.65 -11.51 2.49
N GLU A 345 -22.64 -12.79 2.83
CA GLU A 345 -23.84 -13.64 2.93
C GLU A 345 -24.72 -13.32 4.15
N LEU A 346 -24.18 -12.59 5.14
CA LEU A 346 -24.92 -12.15 6.33
C LEU A 346 -25.61 -10.80 6.14
N LYS A 347 -25.43 -10.14 4.99
CA LYS A 347 -26.14 -8.91 4.66
C LYS A 347 -27.63 -9.21 4.37
N PRO A 348 -28.54 -8.29 4.74
CA PRO A 348 -29.98 -8.46 4.55
C PRO A 348 -30.41 -8.57 3.09
#